data_AF-A0A2Z2I0A2-F1
#
_entry.id   AF-A0A2Z2I0A2-F1
#
_cell.length_a   1.000
_cell.length_b   1.000
_cell.length_c   1.000
_cell.angle_alpha   90.00
_cell.angle_beta   90.00
_cell.angle_gamma   90.00
#
_symmetry.space_group_name_H-M   'P 1'
#
loop_
_entity.id
_entity.type
_entity.pdbx_description
1 polymer ?
#
loop_
_entity_poly.entity_id
_entity_poly.type
_entity_poly.pdbx_seq_one_letter_code
_entity_poly.pdbx_strand_id
1 'polypeptide(L)'
;MVRTVGVPRERQRSNSGTSPGPARGWLPDVDRRLDRLESPVETLLEPELESGTVVPFESGSSDVSLASADRIIVVPDAHYPFHPSTGVVTDPALVGAVASLLAFETDADVAVGLGGGDALVDTDRIASYLGYRSLLERLDADLVDLDDEPRTQVTPTLADRPVPLWLPERLLEGRVVVVPSLRPTEDGPIAGGMRTLGAIADGPENPPLAAVAATRAVDPVTCVLDAVVAYGDGPYAADALLAGPTRAVDALGSSLLERTLADDWIFSRAYDNNKITVTVDQRTIDDASAATVDLDALQTALGGGALPPSGETNPAVSAAYGVYAAVSGDAVPPQMEGSR
;
A
#
# COMPACT_ATOMS: atom_id res chain seq x y z
N MET A 1 18.21 -0.80 7.42
CA MET A 1 18.60 0.13 8.52
C MET A 1 17.78 -0.20 9.77
N VAL A 2 18.32 -0.07 10.99
CA VAL A 2 17.61 -0.44 12.24
C VAL A 2 17.01 0.81 12.90
N ARG A 3 15.67 0.97 12.91
CA ARG A 3 14.98 2.06 13.62
C ARG A 3 14.26 1.51 14.85
N THR A 4 14.48 2.15 16.01
CA THR A 4 13.69 1.90 17.22
C THR A 4 12.48 2.82 17.20
N VAL A 5 11.27 2.27 17.11
CA VAL A 5 10.03 3.04 17.26
C VAL A 5 9.66 3.06 18.75
N GLY A 6 9.58 4.27 19.34
CA GLY A 6 9.28 4.47 20.76
C GLY A 6 7.92 5.16 20.97
N VAL A 7 7.29 4.90 22.12
CA VAL A 7 6.06 5.58 22.56
C VAL A 7 6.36 7.07 22.81
N PRO A 8 5.62 8.03 22.23
CA PRO A 8 5.94 9.45 22.35
C PRO A 8 5.63 9.99 23.75
N ARG A 9 6.45 10.95 24.22
CA ARG A 9 6.08 11.88 25.31
C ARG A 9 5.45 13.13 24.70
N GLU A 10 4.35 13.58 25.27
CA GLU A 10 3.65 14.84 24.96
C GLU A 10 4.63 16.02 24.78
N ARG A 11 4.56 16.69 23.63
CA ARG A 11 5.17 18.00 23.40
C ARG A 11 4.12 19.00 22.90
N GLN A 12 4.05 20.14 23.58
CA GLN A 12 3.27 21.30 23.15
C GLN A 12 3.84 21.89 21.86
N ARG A 13 3.01 22.01 20.81
CA ARG A 13 3.33 22.69 19.56
C ARG A 13 2.99 24.19 19.64
N SER A 14 3.93 25.04 19.26
CA SER A 14 3.66 26.44 18.89
C SER A 14 3.55 26.54 17.37
N ASN A 15 2.45 27.13 16.91
CA ASN A 15 2.06 27.20 15.50
C ASN A 15 2.55 28.50 14.85
N SER A 16 3.24 28.43 13.72
CA SER A 16 3.39 29.55 12.79
C SER A 16 3.37 28.99 11.36
N GLY A 17 2.22 29.12 10.72
CA GLY A 17 1.92 28.52 9.43
C GLY A 17 2.65 29.17 8.26
N THR A 18 2.97 28.33 7.29
CA THR A 18 3.10 28.71 5.88
C THR A 18 2.57 27.50 5.11
N SER A 19 1.37 27.62 4.52
CA SER A 19 0.75 26.53 3.76
C SER A 19 1.60 26.23 2.51
N PRO A 20 2.05 24.98 2.29
CA PRO A 20 2.70 24.63 1.03
C PRO A 20 1.63 24.41 -0.05
N GLY A 21 1.86 25.01 -1.24
CA GLY A 21 1.02 24.86 -2.43
C GLY A 21 1.07 23.44 -3.05
N PRO A 22 0.40 23.23 -4.20
CA PRO A 22 0.07 21.89 -4.71
C PRO A 22 1.30 21.05 -5.05
N ALA A 23 1.17 19.73 -4.78
CA ALA A 23 2.05 18.60 -5.11
C ALA A 23 3.21 18.94 -6.06
N ARG A 24 4.32 19.44 -5.51
CA ARG A 24 5.57 19.56 -6.25
C ARG A 24 6.18 18.16 -6.36
N GLY A 25 6.02 17.48 -7.50
CA GLY A 25 6.82 16.28 -7.81
C GLY A 25 6.12 15.16 -8.58
N TRP A 26 4.78 15.11 -8.63
CA TRP A 26 4.09 14.04 -9.36
C TRP A 26 4.27 14.17 -10.88
N LEU A 27 4.72 13.09 -11.53
CA LEU A 27 4.81 12.98 -12.98
C LEU A 27 3.52 12.35 -13.53
N PRO A 28 2.75 13.02 -14.40
CA PRO A 28 1.51 12.45 -14.93
C PRO A 28 1.77 11.29 -15.91
N ASP A 29 2.92 11.28 -16.56
CA ASP A 29 3.32 10.26 -17.52
C ASP A 29 3.65 8.95 -16.80
N VAL A 30 2.84 7.91 -17.06
CA VAL A 30 3.01 6.59 -16.45
C VAL A 30 4.27 5.88 -16.94
N ASP A 31 4.67 6.09 -18.19
CA ASP A 31 5.84 5.42 -18.78
C ASP A 31 7.11 5.98 -18.16
N ARG A 32 7.18 7.31 -18.06
CA ARG A 32 8.29 7.96 -17.40
C ARG A 32 8.40 7.60 -15.91
N ARG A 33 7.27 7.33 -15.24
CA ARG A 33 7.29 6.85 -13.85
C ARG A 33 7.74 5.41 -13.78
N LEU A 34 7.27 4.55 -14.69
CA LEU A 34 7.69 3.16 -14.80
C LEU A 34 9.21 3.07 -14.99
N ASP A 35 9.76 3.80 -15.98
CA ASP A 35 11.21 3.86 -16.25
C ASP A 35 12.03 4.29 -15.02
N ARG A 36 11.50 5.25 -14.23
CA ARG A 36 12.16 5.70 -13.00
C ARG A 36 12.13 4.65 -11.88
N LEU A 37 11.18 3.74 -11.91
CA LEU A 37 10.93 2.76 -10.85
C LEU A 37 11.63 1.42 -11.10
N GLU A 38 12.02 1.08 -12.33
CA GLU A 38 12.66 -0.19 -12.68
C GLU A 38 13.87 -0.51 -11.76
N SER A 39 14.91 0.34 -11.77
CA SER A 39 16.13 0.07 -11.01
C SER A 39 15.92 0.13 -9.48
N PRO A 40 15.17 1.11 -8.91
CA PRO A 40 14.83 1.07 -7.49
C PRO A 40 14.07 -0.19 -7.07
N VAL A 41 13.13 -0.68 -7.87
CA VAL A 41 12.33 -1.88 -7.57
C VAL A 41 13.20 -3.13 -7.67
N GLU A 42 14.04 -3.25 -8.70
CA GLU A 42 15.04 -4.33 -8.85
C GLU A 42 15.93 -4.41 -7.61
N THR A 43 16.55 -3.30 -7.23
CA THR A 43 17.45 -3.24 -6.06
C THR A 43 16.72 -3.44 -4.72
N LEU A 44 15.40 -3.24 -4.68
CA LEU A 44 14.58 -3.39 -3.47
C LEU A 44 14.11 -4.84 -3.29
N LEU A 45 13.85 -5.54 -4.40
CA LEU A 45 13.36 -6.92 -4.41
C LEU A 45 14.46 -7.96 -4.65
N GLU A 46 15.68 -7.54 -5.01
CA GLU A 46 16.87 -8.39 -5.13
C GLU A 46 17.01 -9.39 -3.96
N PRO A 47 16.85 -9.00 -2.68
CA PRO A 47 16.94 -9.97 -1.58
C PRO A 47 15.90 -11.10 -1.71
N GLU A 48 14.67 -10.81 -2.09
CA GLU A 48 13.59 -11.80 -2.20
C GLU A 48 13.72 -12.69 -3.44
N LEU A 49 14.44 -12.20 -4.47
CA LEU A 49 14.78 -12.90 -5.70
C LEU A 49 16.03 -13.78 -5.54
N GLU A 50 17.05 -13.32 -4.82
CA GLU A 50 18.32 -14.03 -4.64
C GLU A 50 18.31 -15.00 -3.45
N SER A 51 17.55 -14.70 -2.40
CA SER A 51 17.73 -15.39 -1.12
C SER A 51 17.04 -16.76 -1.08
N GLY A 52 17.86 -17.80 -1.21
CA GLY A 52 17.74 -19.02 -0.40
C GLY A 52 18.31 -18.85 1.03
N THR A 53 18.46 -17.62 1.54
CA THR A 53 19.18 -17.32 2.81
C THR A 53 18.29 -16.59 3.83
N VAL A 54 18.05 -17.33 4.91
CA VAL A 54 17.09 -17.10 5.99
C VAL A 54 17.59 -16.04 7.01
N VAL A 55 16.74 -15.06 7.33
CA VAL A 55 16.74 -14.41 8.66
C VAL A 55 15.49 -14.87 9.40
N PRO A 56 15.60 -15.74 10.41
CA PRO A 56 14.43 -16.24 11.10
C PRO A 56 13.84 -15.14 11.99
N PHE A 57 12.61 -14.72 11.69
CA PHE A 57 11.75 -14.07 12.66
C PHE A 57 10.75 -15.11 13.19
N GLU A 58 10.59 -15.14 14.51
CA GLU A 58 9.94 -16.15 15.35
C GLU A 58 8.92 -17.08 14.66
N SER A 59 9.32 -18.36 14.58
CA SER A 59 8.49 -19.57 14.54
C SER A 59 7.35 -19.61 13.53
N GLY A 60 7.68 -19.99 12.28
CA GLY A 60 6.78 -20.78 11.44
C GLY A 60 6.59 -20.36 9.98
N SER A 61 7.26 -19.31 9.49
CA SER A 61 7.14 -18.92 8.07
C SER A 61 7.97 -19.85 7.19
N SER A 62 7.35 -20.34 6.13
CA SER A 62 7.90 -21.32 5.18
C SER A 62 8.99 -20.73 4.31
N ASP A 63 10.12 -21.43 4.25
CA ASP A 63 11.35 -21.24 3.45
C ASP A 63 11.11 -21.05 1.93
N VAL A 64 10.48 -19.96 1.45
CA VAL A 64 10.21 -19.83 0.00
C VAL A 64 10.34 -18.40 -0.52
N SER A 65 11.39 -18.21 -1.32
CA SER A 65 11.70 -17.01 -2.13
C SER A 65 10.71 -16.83 -3.29
N LEU A 66 10.65 -15.60 -3.83
CA LEU A 66 9.90 -15.32 -5.06
C LEU A 66 10.44 -16.09 -6.27
N ALA A 67 11.74 -16.38 -6.32
CA ALA A 67 12.37 -17.02 -7.48
C ALA A 67 11.97 -18.48 -7.71
N SER A 68 11.43 -19.16 -6.69
CA SER A 68 10.97 -20.56 -6.79
C SER A 68 9.45 -20.69 -6.83
N ALA A 69 8.73 -19.58 -6.97
CA ALA A 69 7.27 -19.57 -7.01
C ALA A 69 6.75 -20.03 -8.37
N ASP A 70 5.73 -20.88 -8.38
CA ASP A 70 4.98 -21.18 -9.62
C ASP A 70 3.96 -20.08 -9.96
N ARG A 71 3.49 -19.35 -8.93
CA ARG A 71 2.50 -18.28 -9.03
C ARG A 71 2.84 -17.14 -8.08
N ILE A 72 2.78 -15.91 -8.57
CA ILE A 72 2.98 -14.71 -7.76
C ILE A 72 1.83 -13.75 -8.00
N ILE A 73 1.32 -13.15 -6.93
CA ILE A 73 0.30 -12.11 -7.00
C ILE A 73 0.74 -10.84 -6.30
N VAL A 74 0.62 -9.72 -7.01
CA VAL A 74 0.91 -8.37 -6.52
C VAL A 74 -0.41 -7.71 -6.11
N VAL A 75 -0.52 -7.27 -4.86
CA VAL A 75 -1.77 -6.79 -4.27
C VAL A 75 -1.62 -5.33 -3.82
N PRO A 76 -2.05 -4.34 -4.62
CA PRO A 76 -1.95 -2.94 -4.25
C PRO A 76 -3.10 -2.45 -3.35
N ASP A 77 -2.89 -1.29 -2.70
CA ASP A 77 -3.96 -0.50 -2.10
C ASP A 77 -4.65 0.34 -3.19
N ALA A 78 -5.67 -0.23 -3.82
CA ALA A 78 -6.40 0.37 -4.94
C ALA A 78 -7.89 0.49 -4.61
N HIS A 79 -8.39 1.72 -4.53
CA HIS A 79 -9.80 1.98 -4.27
C HIS A 79 -10.28 3.30 -4.89
N TYR A 80 -11.58 3.40 -5.10
CA TYR A 80 -12.24 4.57 -5.68
C TYR A 80 -12.69 5.53 -4.56
N PRO A 81 -12.79 6.86 -4.77
CA PRO A 81 -12.59 7.65 -6.00
C PRO A 81 -11.23 8.35 -6.14
N PHE A 82 -10.20 7.91 -5.44
CA PHE A 82 -8.95 8.65 -5.38
C PHE A 82 -8.09 8.46 -6.64
N HIS A 83 -7.35 9.50 -7.02
CA HIS A 83 -6.42 9.44 -8.14
C HIS A 83 -5.00 9.19 -7.60
N PRO A 84 -4.12 8.39 -8.23
CA PRO A 84 -2.80 8.06 -7.68
C PRO A 84 -1.94 9.27 -7.29
N SER A 85 -2.09 10.40 -8.00
CA SER A 85 -1.40 11.66 -7.67
C SER A 85 -1.74 12.23 -6.28
N THR A 86 -2.76 11.71 -5.58
CA THR A 86 -3.07 12.12 -4.22
C THR A 86 -2.24 11.35 -3.19
N GLY A 87 -1.61 10.23 -3.56
CA GLY A 87 -0.96 9.32 -2.60
C GLY A 87 -1.93 8.59 -1.69
N VAL A 88 -3.22 8.56 -2.06
CA VAL A 88 -4.28 7.87 -1.29
C VAL A 88 -4.53 6.44 -1.82
N VAL A 89 -3.95 6.13 -2.97
CA VAL A 89 -3.93 4.80 -3.59
C VAL A 89 -2.53 4.56 -4.13
N THR A 90 -2.16 3.30 -4.29
CA THR A 90 -0.88 2.91 -4.84
C THR A 90 -0.72 3.40 -6.29
N ASP A 91 0.50 3.83 -6.62
CA ASP A 91 0.90 4.19 -7.96
C ASP A 91 0.84 2.96 -8.90
N PRO A 92 0.04 2.99 -9.98
CA PRO A 92 0.02 1.90 -10.96
C PRO A 92 1.39 1.64 -11.61
N ALA A 93 2.24 2.65 -11.81
CA ALA A 93 3.58 2.49 -12.35
C ALA A 93 4.50 1.67 -11.42
N LEU A 94 4.34 1.81 -10.10
CA LEU A 94 5.07 0.97 -9.13
C LEU A 94 4.63 -0.48 -9.23
N VAL A 95 3.33 -0.72 -9.28
CA VAL A 95 2.79 -2.08 -9.42
C VAL A 95 3.22 -2.70 -10.74
N GLY A 96 3.21 -1.92 -11.82
CA GLY A 96 3.73 -2.34 -13.13
C GLY A 96 5.21 -2.70 -13.06
N ALA A 97 6.04 -1.86 -12.44
CA ALA A 97 7.47 -2.14 -12.27
C ALA A 97 7.73 -3.43 -11.47
N VAL A 98 6.98 -3.64 -10.38
CA VAL A 98 7.06 -4.88 -9.58
C VAL A 98 6.63 -6.09 -10.42
N ALA A 99 5.47 -6.03 -11.06
CA ALA A 99 4.96 -7.14 -11.86
C ALA A 99 5.89 -7.48 -13.04
N SER A 100 6.40 -6.47 -13.76
CA SER A 100 7.33 -6.66 -14.87
C SER A 100 8.67 -7.25 -14.42
N LEU A 101 9.23 -6.80 -13.30
CA LEU A 101 10.45 -7.39 -12.75
C LEU A 101 10.23 -8.87 -12.41
N LEU A 102 9.14 -9.20 -11.72
CA LEU A 102 8.85 -10.58 -11.32
C LEU A 102 8.62 -11.49 -12.53
N ALA A 103 7.92 -11.00 -13.56
CA ALA A 103 7.71 -11.74 -14.80
C ALA A 103 9.01 -11.92 -15.60
N PHE A 104 9.98 -11.03 -15.44
CA PHE A 104 11.28 -11.11 -16.10
C PHE A 104 12.26 -12.03 -15.37
N GLU A 105 12.32 -11.97 -14.04
CA GLU A 105 13.29 -12.69 -13.21
C GLU A 105 12.81 -14.09 -12.76
N THR A 106 11.53 -14.41 -12.97
CA THR A 106 10.94 -15.69 -12.54
C THR A 106 10.17 -16.38 -13.66
N ASP A 107 10.05 -17.70 -13.58
CA ASP A 107 9.16 -18.50 -14.45
C ASP A 107 7.71 -18.54 -13.94
N ALA A 108 7.38 -17.71 -12.94
CA ALA A 108 6.08 -17.73 -12.28
C ALA A 108 4.98 -17.14 -13.16
N ASP A 109 3.75 -17.61 -12.95
CA ASP A 109 2.54 -16.93 -13.40
C ASP A 109 2.28 -15.70 -12.51
N VAL A 110 2.56 -14.51 -13.04
CA VAL A 110 2.49 -13.23 -12.30
C VAL A 110 1.19 -12.49 -12.63
N ALA A 111 0.41 -12.19 -11.59
CA ALA A 111 -0.83 -11.44 -11.71
C ALA A 111 -0.88 -10.24 -10.73
N VAL A 112 -1.70 -9.24 -11.06
CA VAL A 112 -2.06 -8.14 -10.18
C VAL A 112 -3.48 -8.36 -9.68
N GLY A 113 -3.65 -8.48 -8.36
CA GLY A 113 -4.93 -8.72 -7.73
C GLY A 113 -5.51 -7.46 -7.10
N LEU A 114 -6.67 -7.01 -7.58
CA LEU A 114 -7.43 -5.93 -6.96
C LEU A 114 -8.61 -6.53 -6.20
N GLY A 115 -8.95 -5.98 -5.03
CA GLY A 115 -10.12 -6.39 -4.26
C GLY A 115 -10.24 -5.62 -2.95
N GLY A 116 -11.30 -5.90 -2.20
CA GLY A 116 -11.61 -5.16 -0.96
C GLY A 116 -12.07 -3.73 -1.23
N GLY A 117 -12.52 -3.45 -2.45
CA GLY A 117 -13.10 -2.18 -2.87
C GLY A 117 -14.53 -1.98 -2.35
N ASP A 118 -15.09 -0.80 -2.59
CA ASP A 118 -16.52 -0.56 -2.35
C ASP A 118 -17.35 -1.51 -3.20
N ALA A 119 -18.18 -2.36 -2.59
CA ALA A 119 -19.06 -3.31 -3.26
C ALA A 119 -20.01 -2.66 -4.29
N LEU A 120 -20.12 -1.33 -4.28
CA LEU A 120 -20.89 -0.54 -5.24
C LEU A 120 -20.13 -0.19 -6.53
N VAL A 121 -18.82 -0.45 -6.59
CA VAL A 121 -17.96 -0.13 -7.73
C VAL A 121 -17.21 -1.37 -8.20
N ASP A 122 -17.52 -1.82 -9.40
CA ASP A 122 -16.86 -2.92 -10.11
C ASP A 122 -15.33 -2.70 -10.20
N THR A 123 -14.55 -3.74 -9.91
CA THR A 123 -13.09 -3.76 -9.97
C THR A 123 -12.54 -3.33 -11.33
N ASP A 124 -13.18 -3.72 -12.44
CA ASP A 124 -12.76 -3.30 -13.78
C ASP A 124 -12.85 -1.78 -13.95
N ARG A 125 -13.86 -1.16 -13.33
CA ARG A 125 -14.01 0.29 -13.31
C ARG A 125 -12.95 0.95 -12.44
N ILE A 126 -12.60 0.37 -11.29
CA ILE A 126 -11.50 0.86 -10.44
C ILE A 126 -10.18 0.79 -11.21
N ALA A 127 -9.86 -0.36 -11.79
CA ALA A 127 -8.64 -0.59 -12.56
C ALA A 127 -8.51 0.36 -13.75
N SER A 128 -9.61 0.57 -14.49
CA SER A 128 -9.65 1.49 -15.62
C SER A 128 -9.48 2.95 -15.18
N TYR A 129 -10.14 3.36 -14.09
CA TYR A 129 -10.05 4.72 -13.57
C TYR A 129 -8.65 5.07 -13.05
N LEU A 130 -8.01 4.13 -12.35
CA LEU A 130 -6.68 4.31 -11.79
C LEU A 130 -5.55 4.14 -12.81
N GLY A 131 -5.85 3.59 -13.99
CA GLY A 131 -4.88 3.36 -15.07
C GLY A 131 -4.17 2.00 -15.02
N TYR A 132 -4.54 1.12 -14.09
CA TYR A 132 -4.02 -0.25 -14.03
C TYR A 132 -4.32 -1.03 -15.30
N ARG A 133 -5.57 -0.99 -15.79
CA ARG A 133 -5.99 -1.80 -16.93
C ARG A 133 -5.12 -1.55 -18.17
N SER A 134 -5.01 -0.29 -18.58
CA SER A 134 -4.22 0.08 -19.75
C SER A 134 -2.72 -0.19 -19.59
N LEU A 135 -2.20 -0.10 -18.36
CA LEU A 135 -0.79 -0.36 -18.10
C LEU A 135 -0.50 -1.86 -18.18
N LEU A 136 -1.29 -2.69 -17.50
CA LEU A 136 -1.09 -4.14 -17.46
C LEU A 136 -1.33 -4.80 -18.82
N GLU A 137 -2.32 -4.34 -19.60
CA GLU A 137 -2.51 -4.79 -20.99
C GLU A 137 -1.26 -4.53 -21.87
N ARG A 138 -0.51 -3.46 -21.61
CA ARG A 138 0.72 -3.14 -22.35
C ARG A 138 1.92 -3.96 -21.90
N LEU A 139 1.93 -4.37 -20.63
CA LEU A 139 2.97 -5.19 -20.03
C LEU A 139 2.70 -6.69 -20.20
N ASP A 140 1.58 -7.05 -20.85
CA ASP A 140 1.10 -8.44 -20.98
C ASP A 140 0.98 -9.14 -19.60
N ALA A 141 0.53 -8.38 -18.60
CA ALA A 141 0.36 -8.84 -17.23
C ALA A 141 -1.13 -9.02 -16.90
N ASP A 142 -1.44 -10.09 -16.16
CA ASP A 142 -2.81 -10.43 -15.81
C ASP A 142 -3.36 -9.54 -14.69
N LEU A 143 -4.59 -9.06 -14.88
CA LEU A 143 -5.37 -8.36 -13.85
C LEU A 143 -6.47 -9.31 -13.34
N VAL A 144 -6.52 -9.50 -12.03
CA VAL A 144 -7.45 -10.41 -11.35
C VAL A 144 -8.32 -9.62 -10.40
N ASP A 145 -9.64 -9.85 -10.47
CA ASP A 145 -10.58 -9.42 -9.45
C ASP A 145 -10.62 -10.45 -8.31
N LEU A 146 -10.05 -10.10 -7.17
CA LEU A 146 -9.99 -10.94 -5.99
C LEU A 146 -11.35 -11.11 -5.31
N ASP A 147 -12.32 -10.23 -5.54
CA ASP A 147 -13.66 -10.35 -4.97
C ASP A 147 -14.53 -11.36 -5.72
N ASP A 148 -14.19 -11.65 -6.98
CA ASP A 148 -14.85 -12.66 -7.83
C ASP A 148 -14.17 -14.04 -7.80
N GLU A 149 -13.00 -14.16 -7.17
CA GLU A 149 -12.26 -15.42 -7.09
C GLU A 149 -12.91 -16.42 -6.10
N PRO A 150 -12.77 -17.74 -6.35
CA PRO A 150 -13.17 -18.75 -5.38
C PRO A 150 -12.51 -18.49 -4.01
N ARG A 151 -13.30 -18.58 -2.94
CA ARG A 151 -12.83 -18.35 -1.58
C ARG A 151 -12.72 -19.65 -0.78
N THR A 152 -11.61 -19.81 -0.09
CA THR A 152 -11.36 -20.92 0.85
C THR A 152 -11.42 -20.41 2.29
N GLN A 153 -12.10 -21.16 3.16
CA GLN A 153 -12.12 -20.89 4.59
C GLN A 153 -10.80 -21.35 5.22
N VAL A 154 -10.17 -20.44 5.94
CA VAL A 154 -8.99 -20.72 6.79
C VAL A 154 -9.28 -20.32 8.23
N THR A 155 -8.49 -20.85 9.16
CA THR A 155 -8.67 -20.57 10.60
C THR A 155 -7.32 -20.39 11.29
N PRO A 156 -6.58 -19.31 11.00
CA PRO A 156 -5.37 -18.97 11.71
C PRO A 156 -5.62 -18.80 13.22
N THR A 157 -4.65 -19.21 14.02
CA THR A 157 -4.69 -19.04 15.47
C THR A 157 -4.01 -17.73 15.85
N LEU A 158 -4.74 -16.82 16.49
CA LEU A 158 -4.24 -15.55 17.04
C LEU A 158 -4.40 -15.54 18.55
N ALA A 159 -3.29 -15.40 19.30
CA ALA A 159 -3.28 -15.46 20.77
C ALA A 159 -4.12 -16.64 21.31
N ASP A 160 -3.83 -17.84 20.81
CA ASP A 160 -4.49 -19.10 21.16
C ASP A 160 -5.99 -19.18 20.82
N ARG A 161 -6.51 -18.26 20.01
CA ARG A 161 -7.90 -18.28 19.55
C ARG A 161 -7.98 -18.50 18.05
N PRO A 162 -8.76 -19.49 17.59
CA PRO A 162 -9.01 -19.68 16.16
C PRO A 162 -9.84 -18.51 15.62
N VAL A 163 -9.45 -17.98 14.48
CA VAL A 163 -10.13 -16.87 13.81
C VAL A 163 -10.53 -17.33 12.42
N PRO A 164 -11.79 -17.74 12.19
CA PRO A 164 -12.22 -18.15 10.87
C PRO A 164 -12.38 -16.94 9.94
N LEU A 165 -11.88 -17.06 8.72
CA LEU A 165 -12.05 -16.09 7.64
C LEU A 165 -11.98 -16.81 6.30
N TRP A 166 -12.52 -16.18 5.26
CA TRP A 166 -12.52 -16.61 3.88
C TRP A 166 -11.59 -15.72 3.08
N LEU A 167 -10.70 -16.34 2.32
CA LEU A 167 -9.75 -15.65 1.47
C LEU A 167 -9.83 -16.21 0.05
N PRO A 168 -9.62 -15.38 -0.97
CA PRO A 168 -9.40 -15.85 -2.33
C PRO A 168 -8.34 -16.95 -2.38
N GLU A 169 -8.63 -18.07 -3.04
CA GLU A 169 -7.72 -19.22 -3.15
C GLU A 169 -6.35 -18.82 -3.71
N ARG A 170 -6.34 -17.88 -4.66
CA ARG A 170 -5.12 -17.35 -5.26
C ARG A 170 -4.16 -16.71 -4.26
N LEU A 171 -4.67 -16.13 -3.16
CA LEU A 171 -3.84 -15.57 -2.07
C LEU A 171 -3.28 -16.65 -1.13
N LEU A 172 -3.84 -17.86 -1.15
CA LEU A 172 -3.41 -18.99 -0.31
C LEU A 172 -2.48 -19.95 -1.05
N GLU A 173 -2.64 -20.07 -2.37
CA GLU A 173 -1.89 -21.01 -3.21
C GLU A 173 -0.61 -20.41 -3.81
N GLY A 174 -0.55 -19.09 -3.97
CA GLY A 174 0.57 -18.37 -4.57
C GLY A 174 1.46 -17.64 -3.57
N ARG A 175 2.53 -17.02 -4.08
CA ARG A 175 3.31 -16.04 -3.31
C ARG A 175 2.70 -14.66 -3.44
N VAL A 176 2.63 -13.93 -2.34
CA VAL A 176 2.00 -12.60 -2.30
C VAL A 176 3.03 -11.52 -2.05
N VAL A 177 3.01 -10.48 -2.88
CA VAL A 177 3.69 -9.21 -2.66
C VAL A 177 2.60 -8.15 -2.45
N VAL A 178 2.54 -7.54 -1.27
CA VAL A 178 1.54 -6.49 -0.98
C VAL A 178 2.15 -5.12 -1.21
N VAL A 179 1.43 -4.22 -1.86
CA VAL A 179 1.95 -2.90 -2.28
C VAL A 179 1.04 -1.77 -1.77
N PRO A 180 0.99 -1.50 -0.46
CA PRO A 180 0.11 -0.48 0.09
C PRO A 180 0.66 0.94 -0.13
N SER A 181 -0.21 1.95 -0.03
CA SER A 181 0.20 3.37 -0.04
C SER A 181 0.55 3.91 1.35
N LEU A 182 1.50 4.85 1.43
CA LEU A 182 1.85 5.56 2.66
C LEU A 182 0.83 6.67 2.95
N ARG A 183 -0.24 6.29 3.64
CA ARG A 183 -1.32 7.18 4.08
C ARG A 183 -1.97 6.72 5.37
N PRO A 184 -2.59 7.62 6.15
CA PRO A 184 -3.48 7.23 7.23
C PRO A 184 -4.82 6.68 6.69
N THR A 185 -5.53 5.92 7.52
CA THR A 185 -6.89 5.43 7.25
C THR A 185 -7.85 5.79 8.38
N GLU A 186 -9.15 5.77 8.10
CA GLU A 186 -10.18 5.84 9.15
C GLU A 186 -10.05 4.65 10.11
N ASP A 187 -9.74 3.47 9.57
CA ASP A 187 -9.58 2.22 10.32
C ASP A 187 -8.21 2.04 10.99
N GLY A 188 -7.35 3.06 10.95
CA GLY A 188 -6.08 3.00 11.67
C GLY A 188 -4.97 3.96 11.25
N PRO A 189 -3.78 3.78 11.86
CA PRO A 189 -2.68 4.72 11.73
C PRO A 189 -2.06 4.74 10.33
N ILE A 190 -2.23 3.68 9.54
CA ILE A 190 -1.74 3.55 8.16
C ILE A 190 -2.70 2.66 7.35
N ALA A 191 -2.73 2.81 6.02
CA ALA A 191 -3.27 1.80 5.11
C ALA A 191 -2.52 0.48 5.29
N GLY A 192 -1.27 0.40 4.85
CA GLY A 192 -0.38 -0.70 5.19
C GLY A 192 -0.82 -2.05 4.59
N GLY A 193 0.09 -3.01 4.60
CA GLY A 193 -0.16 -4.31 3.98
C GLY A 193 -1.15 -5.14 4.79
N MET A 194 -1.18 -5.02 6.12
CA MET A 194 -2.12 -5.80 6.94
C MET A 194 -3.57 -5.43 6.66
N ARG A 195 -3.89 -4.13 6.53
CA ARG A 195 -5.27 -3.73 6.21
C ARG A 195 -5.61 -3.93 4.75
N THR A 196 -4.64 -3.79 3.84
CA THR A 196 -4.84 -4.14 2.42
C THR A 196 -5.33 -5.58 2.29
N LEU A 197 -4.65 -6.53 2.95
CA LEU A 197 -5.11 -7.94 2.99
C LEU A 197 -6.39 -8.12 3.79
N GLY A 198 -6.55 -7.38 4.89
CA GLY A 198 -7.76 -7.42 5.71
C GLY A 198 -9.02 -6.99 4.96
N ALA A 199 -8.91 -6.01 4.07
CA ALA A 199 -10.02 -5.52 3.24
C ALA A 199 -10.50 -6.56 2.22
N ILE A 200 -9.62 -7.44 1.76
CA ILE A 200 -9.94 -8.52 0.82
C ILE A 200 -10.56 -9.74 1.55
N ALA A 201 -10.41 -9.82 2.87
CA ALA A 201 -10.85 -10.96 3.64
C ALA A 201 -12.32 -10.86 4.06
N ASP A 202 -13.08 -11.91 3.78
CA ASP A 202 -14.44 -12.07 4.30
C ASP A 202 -14.37 -12.78 5.65
N GLY A 203 -14.69 -12.11 6.76
CA GLY A 203 -14.38 -12.68 8.06
C GLY A 203 -15.19 -12.11 9.22
N PRO A 204 -14.62 -12.13 10.45
CA PRO A 204 -15.34 -11.67 11.63
C PRO A 204 -15.74 -10.20 11.44
N GLU A 205 -16.86 -9.79 12.05
CA GLU A 205 -17.36 -8.39 12.06
C GLU A 205 -16.36 -7.36 12.61
N ASN A 206 -15.16 -7.80 13.03
CA ASN A 206 -14.08 -6.99 13.55
C ASN A 206 -12.96 -6.85 12.47
N PRO A 207 -12.90 -5.73 11.73
CA PRO A 207 -11.92 -5.51 10.68
C PRO A 207 -10.45 -5.60 11.15
N PRO A 208 -10.08 -5.06 12.32
CA PRO A 208 -8.73 -5.27 12.87
C PRO A 208 -8.34 -6.74 13.04
N LEU A 209 -9.27 -7.58 13.50
CA LEU A 209 -9.04 -9.02 13.65
C LEU A 209 -8.86 -9.71 12.29
N ALA A 210 -9.66 -9.32 11.29
CA ALA A 210 -9.54 -9.83 9.93
C ALA A 210 -8.16 -9.50 9.32
N ALA A 211 -7.67 -8.27 9.48
CA ALA A 211 -6.36 -7.84 8.96
C ALA A 211 -5.18 -8.67 9.51
N VAL A 212 -5.12 -8.90 10.83
CA VAL A 212 -4.05 -9.72 11.44
C VAL A 212 -4.17 -11.18 11.00
N ALA A 213 -5.39 -11.71 10.95
CA ALA A 213 -5.65 -13.10 10.57
C ALA A 213 -5.33 -13.34 9.09
N ALA A 214 -5.77 -12.45 8.19
CA ALA A 214 -5.48 -12.50 6.76
C ALA A 214 -3.97 -12.45 6.51
N THR A 215 -3.26 -11.50 7.12
CA THR A 215 -1.80 -11.41 6.98
C THR A 215 -1.11 -12.69 7.43
N ARG A 216 -1.57 -13.31 8.52
CA ARG A 216 -0.99 -14.57 9.01
C ARG A 216 -1.32 -15.78 8.13
N ALA A 217 -2.49 -15.80 7.51
CA ALA A 217 -2.91 -16.90 6.64
C ALA A 217 -2.27 -16.81 5.25
N VAL A 218 -2.16 -15.59 4.70
CA VAL A 218 -1.54 -15.31 3.41
C VAL A 218 -0.02 -15.40 3.48
N ASP A 219 0.57 -14.98 4.61
CA ASP A 219 2.03 -14.94 4.83
C ASP A 219 2.79 -14.30 3.64
N PRO A 220 2.57 -12.99 3.36
CA PRO A 220 3.22 -12.33 2.22
C PRO A 220 4.74 -12.42 2.30
N VAL A 221 5.37 -12.65 1.16
CA VAL A 221 6.83 -12.73 1.07
C VAL A 221 7.45 -11.39 1.48
N THR A 222 6.90 -10.30 0.92
CA THR A 222 7.32 -8.95 1.27
C THR A 222 6.17 -7.96 1.08
N CYS A 223 6.31 -6.80 1.72
CA CYS A 223 5.43 -5.66 1.57
C CYS A 223 6.24 -4.49 1.01
N VAL A 224 5.82 -3.92 -0.12
CA VAL A 224 6.45 -2.76 -0.76
C VAL A 224 5.56 -1.54 -0.52
N LEU A 225 5.90 -0.72 0.47
CA LEU A 225 5.17 0.49 0.77
C LEU A 225 5.50 1.59 -0.24
N ASP A 226 4.46 2.01 -0.96
CA ASP A 226 4.50 3.10 -1.90
C ASP A 226 4.52 4.45 -1.16
N ALA A 227 5.66 5.13 -1.25
CA ALA A 227 5.83 6.52 -0.87
C ALA A 227 6.35 7.35 -2.04
N VAL A 228 6.02 6.98 -3.29
CA VAL A 228 6.29 7.84 -4.46
C VAL A 228 5.54 9.15 -4.28
N VAL A 229 4.23 9.04 -4.02
CA VAL A 229 3.42 10.11 -3.43
C VAL A 229 2.76 9.54 -2.19
N ALA A 230 3.11 10.10 -1.04
CA ALA A 230 2.53 9.77 0.23
C ALA A 230 1.46 10.80 0.62
N TYR A 231 0.54 10.43 1.50
CA TYR A 231 -0.48 11.32 2.05
C TYR A 231 -0.33 11.45 3.56
N GLY A 232 -0.14 12.68 4.04
CA GLY A 232 -0.18 13.03 5.46
C GLY A 232 -1.25 14.09 5.72
N ASP A 233 -0.86 15.33 6.04
CA ASP A 233 -1.78 16.47 6.01
C ASP A 233 -2.18 16.90 4.58
N GLY A 234 -1.52 16.33 3.58
CA GLY A 234 -1.81 16.45 2.15
C GLY A 234 -0.87 15.59 1.31
N PRO A 235 -1.01 15.59 -0.03
CA PRO A 235 -0.13 14.84 -0.92
C PRO A 235 1.30 15.39 -0.88
N TYR A 236 2.27 14.49 -0.76
CA TYR A 236 3.70 14.80 -0.74
C TYR A 236 4.46 13.82 -1.63
N ALA A 237 5.17 14.35 -2.63
CA ALA A 237 6.04 13.54 -3.48
C ALA A 237 7.32 13.21 -2.69
N ALA A 238 7.36 12.03 -2.09
CA ALA A 238 8.47 11.57 -1.29
C ALA A 238 9.53 10.85 -2.13
N ASP A 239 9.18 10.42 -3.35
CA ASP A 239 10.06 9.69 -4.28
C ASP A 239 10.81 8.55 -3.56
N ALA A 240 10.10 7.83 -2.69
CA ALA A 240 10.66 6.81 -1.80
C ALA A 240 9.90 5.48 -1.91
N LEU A 241 10.63 4.39 -1.76
CA LEU A 241 10.09 3.04 -1.61
C LEU A 241 10.66 2.40 -0.36
N LEU A 242 9.83 1.63 0.34
CA LEU A 242 10.21 0.89 1.55
C LEU A 242 9.76 -0.56 1.40
N ALA A 243 10.62 -1.54 1.70
CA ALA A 243 10.24 -2.96 1.64
C ALA A 243 10.74 -3.80 2.81
N GLY A 244 9.98 -4.86 3.10
CA GLY A 244 10.30 -5.85 4.11
C GLY A 244 9.06 -6.56 4.63
N PRO A 245 9.16 -7.24 5.80
CA PRO A 245 8.01 -7.94 6.38
C PRO A 245 6.84 -7.00 6.61
N THR A 246 5.62 -7.43 6.24
CA THR A 246 4.41 -6.60 6.26
C THR A 246 4.20 -5.83 7.56
N ARG A 247 4.37 -6.50 8.71
CA ARG A 247 4.21 -5.86 10.02
C ARG A 247 5.24 -4.75 10.25
N ALA A 248 6.49 -5.00 9.84
CA ALA A 248 7.61 -4.08 10.04
C ALA A 248 7.43 -2.81 9.21
N VAL A 249 6.99 -2.97 7.95
CA VAL A 249 6.66 -1.88 7.04
C VAL A 249 5.49 -1.05 7.59
N ASP A 250 4.42 -1.70 8.04
CA ASP A 250 3.25 -1.02 8.61
C ASP A 250 3.63 -0.21 9.87
N ALA A 251 4.48 -0.77 10.74
CA ALA A 251 4.94 -0.10 11.96
C ALA A 251 5.81 1.12 11.64
N LEU A 252 6.70 1.01 10.65
CA LEU A 252 7.52 2.13 10.18
C LEU A 252 6.65 3.23 9.57
N GLY A 253 5.72 2.88 8.67
CA GLY A 253 4.84 3.83 8.03
C GLY A 253 3.92 4.56 9.02
N SER A 254 3.39 3.86 10.02
CA SER A 254 2.63 4.48 11.12
C SER A 254 3.48 5.49 11.90
N SER A 255 4.75 5.15 12.16
CA SER A 255 5.69 6.08 12.79
C SER A 255 5.94 7.31 11.92
N LEU A 256 6.08 7.16 10.60
CA LEU A 256 6.27 8.28 9.67
C LEU A 256 5.06 9.23 9.65
N LEU A 257 3.86 8.71 9.90
CA LEU A 257 2.62 9.50 10.01
C LEU A 257 2.40 10.10 11.40
N GLU A 258 3.36 9.96 12.33
CA GLU A 258 3.24 10.39 13.72
C GLU A 258 2.03 9.78 14.47
N ARG A 259 1.55 8.59 14.05
CA ARG A 259 0.38 7.93 14.67
C ARG A 259 0.83 6.81 15.61
N THR A 260 0.19 6.75 16.78
CA THR A 260 0.58 5.87 17.87
C THR A 260 0.23 4.41 17.58
N LEU A 261 1.22 3.52 17.65
CA LEU A 261 1.02 2.07 17.55
C LEU A 261 0.28 1.48 18.76
N ALA A 262 0.47 2.07 19.94
CA ALA A 262 -0.05 1.55 21.20
C ALA A 262 -1.58 1.57 21.30
N ASP A 263 -2.23 2.47 20.58
CA ASP A 263 -3.69 2.61 20.58
C ASP A 263 -4.33 1.82 19.43
N ASP A 264 -3.52 1.23 18.55
CA ASP A 264 -3.98 0.46 17.42
C ASP A 264 -4.06 -1.04 17.74
N TRP A 265 -5.26 -1.58 17.60
CA TRP A 265 -5.52 -2.97 17.96
C TRP A 265 -4.72 -3.96 17.10
N ILE A 266 -4.52 -3.67 15.81
CA ILE A 266 -3.76 -4.55 14.89
C ILE A 266 -2.33 -4.65 15.38
N PHE A 267 -1.67 -3.53 15.68
CA PHE A 267 -0.29 -3.54 16.18
C PHE A 267 -0.14 -4.20 17.54
N SER A 268 -1.09 -4.00 18.46
CA SER A 268 -1.08 -4.67 19.77
C SER A 268 -1.18 -6.20 19.69
N ARG A 269 -1.65 -6.73 18.56
CA ARG A 269 -1.79 -8.18 18.30
C ARG A 269 -0.71 -8.71 17.36
N ALA A 270 -0.21 -7.87 16.48
CA ALA A 270 0.90 -8.19 15.58
C ALA A 270 2.24 -8.25 16.33
N TYR A 271 2.35 -7.50 17.44
CA TYR A 271 3.52 -7.41 18.30
C TYR A 271 3.12 -7.64 19.76
N ASP A 272 3.79 -8.56 20.44
CA ASP A 272 3.51 -8.94 21.84
C ASP A 272 3.96 -7.87 22.85
N ASN A 273 3.49 -6.62 22.72
CA ASN A 273 3.71 -5.48 23.62
C ASN A 273 5.18 -5.14 23.96
N ASN A 274 6.12 -5.62 23.16
CA ASN A 274 7.56 -5.38 23.36
C ASN A 274 8.06 -4.20 22.53
N LYS A 275 9.21 -3.66 22.91
CA LYS A 275 9.93 -2.65 22.11
C LYS A 275 10.27 -3.26 20.75
N ILE A 276 9.64 -2.74 19.70
CA ILE A 276 9.79 -3.28 18.34
C ILE A 276 11.01 -2.62 17.69
N THR A 277 11.94 -3.46 17.26
CA THR A 277 13.01 -3.06 16.35
C THR A 277 12.67 -3.62 14.99
N VAL A 278 12.52 -2.75 13.99
CA VAL A 278 12.21 -3.15 12.62
C VAL A 278 13.39 -2.87 11.70
N THR A 279 13.61 -3.77 10.75
CA THR A 279 14.52 -3.57 9.62
C THR A 279 13.68 -3.52 8.36
N VAL A 280 13.85 -2.46 7.60
CA VAL A 280 13.18 -2.22 6.33
C VAL A 280 14.26 -1.72 5.36
N ASP A 281 14.18 -2.17 4.12
CA ASP A 281 15.00 -1.70 3.02
C ASP A 281 14.36 -0.48 2.38
N GLN A 282 15.18 0.45 1.91
CA GLN A 282 14.72 1.76 1.47
C GLN A 282 15.48 2.23 0.24
N ARG A 283 14.75 2.85 -0.69
CA ARG A 283 15.30 3.38 -1.94
C ARG A 283 14.68 4.74 -2.25
N THR A 284 15.51 5.63 -2.77
CA THR A 284 15.07 6.89 -3.40
C THR A 284 14.97 6.66 -4.91
N ILE A 285 13.93 7.18 -5.56
CA ILE A 285 13.70 6.96 -6.99
C ILE A 285 14.78 7.62 -7.87
N ASP A 286 15.22 8.83 -7.52
CA ASP A 286 16.16 9.60 -8.35
C ASP A 286 17.63 9.24 -8.17
N ASP A 287 17.96 8.42 -7.17
CA ASP A 287 19.32 7.97 -6.93
C ASP A 287 19.30 6.58 -6.30
N ALA A 288 19.16 5.55 -7.14
CA ALA A 288 19.22 4.15 -6.72
C ALA A 288 20.56 3.79 -6.04
N SER A 289 21.60 4.60 -6.25
CA SER A 289 22.91 4.46 -5.59
C SER A 289 23.01 5.18 -4.24
N ALA A 290 22.14 6.15 -3.97
CA ALA A 290 22.00 6.77 -2.66
C ALA A 290 21.26 5.81 -1.71
N ALA A 291 22.03 5.23 -0.80
CA ALA A 291 21.61 4.11 0.02
C ALA A 291 20.48 4.40 1.04
N THR A 292 20.03 5.65 1.24
CA THR A 292 19.14 5.96 2.37
C THR A 292 18.15 7.10 2.12
N VAL A 293 16.87 6.80 2.29
CA VAL A 293 15.78 7.77 2.46
C VAL A 293 15.98 8.53 3.78
N ASP A 294 15.83 9.85 3.77
CA ASP A 294 15.81 10.67 4.99
C ASP A 294 14.44 10.55 5.68
N LEU A 295 14.34 9.57 6.58
CA LEU A 295 13.08 9.25 7.26
C LEU A 295 12.63 10.34 8.24
N ASP A 296 13.54 11.21 8.72
CA ASP A 296 13.18 12.31 9.63
C ASP A 296 12.63 13.49 8.83
N ALA A 297 13.22 13.78 7.66
CA ALA A 297 12.65 14.73 6.70
C ALA A 297 11.29 14.25 6.20
N LEU A 298 11.15 12.96 5.87
CA LEU A 298 9.89 12.38 5.43
C LEU A 298 8.80 12.48 6.50
N GLN A 299 9.10 12.11 7.74
CA GLN A 299 8.14 12.26 8.85
C GLN A 299 7.72 13.72 9.06
N THR A 300 8.69 14.64 9.00
CA THR A 300 8.42 16.08 9.14
C THR A 300 7.52 16.59 8.01
N ALA A 301 7.73 16.12 6.78
CA ALA A 301 6.97 16.52 5.61
C ALA A 301 5.54 15.98 5.61
N LEU A 302 5.33 14.76 6.12
CA LEU A 302 4.00 14.14 6.17
C LEU A 302 3.11 14.80 7.22
N GLY A 303 3.65 15.23 8.36
CA GLY A 303 2.98 16.04 9.37
C GLY A 303 1.65 15.46 9.90
N GLY A 304 1.59 15.05 11.17
CA GLY A 304 0.32 14.78 11.89
C GLY A 304 -0.55 13.60 11.42
N GLY A 305 -0.46 13.16 10.17
CA GLY A 305 -1.21 12.05 9.59
C GLY A 305 -2.71 12.30 9.55
N ALA A 306 -3.15 13.52 9.19
CA ALA A 306 -4.57 13.80 9.05
C ALA A 306 -5.21 12.93 7.96
N LEU A 307 -6.49 12.61 8.15
CA LEU A 307 -7.23 11.84 7.16
C LEU A 307 -7.44 12.67 5.89
N PRO A 308 -7.49 12.03 4.71
CA PRO A 308 -7.99 12.69 3.53
C PRO A 308 -9.44 13.17 3.78
N PRO A 309 -9.79 14.38 3.33
CA PRO A 309 -11.14 14.91 3.54
C PRO A 309 -12.18 13.96 2.93
N SER A 310 -13.14 13.52 3.74
CA SER A 310 -14.23 12.66 3.28
C SER A 310 -15.24 13.50 2.49
N GLY A 311 -15.43 13.16 1.21
CA GLY A 311 -16.46 13.74 0.36
C GLY A 311 -16.04 14.92 -0.53
N GLU A 312 -14.78 15.38 -0.48
CA GLU A 312 -14.29 16.38 -1.44
C GLU A 312 -13.51 15.71 -2.56
N THR A 313 -14.08 15.73 -3.76
CA THR A 313 -13.38 15.40 -5.00
C THR A 313 -12.10 16.24 -5.10
N ASN A 314 -11.01 15.59 -5.50
CA ASN A 314 -9.72 16.23 -5.71
C ASN A 314 -9.90 17.56 -6.48
N PRO A 315 -9.31 18.69 -6.04
CA PRO A 315 -9.52 19.98 -6.68
C PRO A 315 -9.24 20.01 -8.19
N ALA A 316 -8.30 19.20 -8.67
CA ALA A 316 -8.01 19.03 -10.09
C ALA A 316 -9.09 18.20 -10.80
N VAL A 317 -9.66 17.19 -10.14
CA VAL A 317 -10.84 16.44 -10.64
C VAL A 317 -12.06 17.35 -10.68
N SER A 318 -12.26 18.16 -9.64
CA SER A 318 -13.32 19.18 -9.58
C SER A 318 -13.16 20.24 -10.67
N ALA A 319 -11.93 20.69 -10.93
CA ALA A 319 -11.63 21.61 -12.03
C ALA A 319 -11.84 20.94 -13.40
N ALA A 320 -11.38 19.70 -13.58
CA ALA A 320 -11.52 18.96 -14.83
C ALA A 320 -12.98 18.65 -15.16
N TYR A 321 -13.76 18.21 -14.18
CA TYR A 321 -15.21 18.04 -14.34
C TYR A 321 -15.94 19.36 -14.51
N GLY A 322 -15.48 20.44 -13.86
CA GLY A 322 -16.00 21.78 -14.10
C GLY A 322 -15.80 22.21 -15.56
N VAL A 323 -14.64 21.91 -16.15
CA VAL A 323 -14.38 22.16 -17.57
C VAL A 323 -15.21 21.24 -18.46
N TYR A 324 -15.28 19.94 -18.14
CA TYR A 324 -16.11 18.98 -18.87
C TYR A 324 -17.58 19.40 -18.90
N ALA A 325 -18.19 19.68 -17.74
CA ALA A 325 -19.57 20.12 -17.61
C ALA A 325 -19.85 21.44 -18.34
N ALA A 326 -18.89 22.39 -18.29
CA ALA A 326 -19.00 23.64 -19.02
C ALA A 326 -18.96 23.46 -20.56
N VAL A 327 -18.28 22.43 -21.05
CA VAL A 327 -18.15 22.14 -22.49
C VAL A 327 -19.25 21.21 -22.99
N SER A 328 -19.66 20.20 -22.22
CA SER A 328 -20.68 19.23 -22.61
C SER A 328 -22.11 19.69 -22.30
N GLY A 329 -22.27 20.63 -21.36
CA GLY A 329 -23.59 21.02 -20.84
C GLY A 329 -24.19 20.01 -19.85
N ASP A 330 -23.42 19.01 -19.42
CA ASP A 330 -23.86 18.04 -18.42
C ASP A 330 -23.89 18.64 -17.01
N ALA A 331 -24.74 18.08 -16.15
CA ALA A 331 -24.72 18.38 -14.74
C ALA A 331 -23.45 17.84 -14.07
N VAL A 332 -22.92 18.58 -13.11
CA VAL A 332 -21.78 18.14 -12.29
C VAL A 332 -22.28 17.03 -11.34
N PRO A 333 -21.49 15.98 -11.06
CA PRO A 333 -21.91 14.94 -10.11
C PRO A 333 -22.39 15.53 -8.76
N PRO A 334 -23.44 15.00 -8.12
CA PRO A 334 -24.02 15.57 -6.88
C PRO A 334 -23.02 15.76 -5.75
N GLN A 335 -21.97 14.93 -5.72
CA GLN A 335 -20.85 15.00 -4.77
C GLN A 335 -20.04 16.32 -4.89
N MET A 336 -20.20 17.06 -5.99
CA MET A 336 -19.54 18.33 -6.27
C MET A 336 -20.47 19.54 -6.21
N GLU A 337 -21.78 19.33 -6.07
CA GLU A 337 -22.76 20.41 -5.91
C GLU A 337 -22.86 20.89 -4.45
N GLY A 338 -22.34 20.11 -3.50
CA GLY A 338 -22.45 20.35 -2.06
C GLY A 338 -21.53 21.41 -1.45
N SER A 339 -20.59 21.96 -2.21
CA SER A 339 -19.60 22.96 -1.75
C SER A 339 -19.81 24.33 -2.39
N ARG A 340 -20.99 24.92 -2.16
CA ARG A 340 -21.24 26.36 -2.34
C ARG A 340 -21.61 27.04 -1.04
#